data_AF-A0A8T2PTT7-F1
#
_entry.id   AF-A0A8T2PTT7-F1
#
_cell.length_a   1.000
_cell.length_b   1.000
_cell.length_c   1.000
_cell.angle_alpha   90.00
_cell.angle_beta   90.00
_cell.angle_gamma   90.00
#
_symmetry.space_group_name_H-M   'P 1'
#
loop_
_entity.id
_entity.type
_entity.pdbx_description
1 polymer ?
#
loop_
_entity_poly.entity_id
_entity_poly.type
_entity_poly.pdbx_seq_one_letter_code
_entity_poly.pdbx_strand_id
1 'polypeptide(L)'
;MDMFNKLTTLFQQALETREPSVNLLESFVDHWKGITNYYIETTDETTPAKQTDIPWRLKQMLDILVYEEEHQQSEETGPCMEYLLQHKLLETLCTLGKAQYPPGMSQQVLAFFSKFLAQIQQPVLHIINVYRPVQKLIRLCALPGSQTEKEEAQFLFVVCSRLKQDPYVLNYILEIKRDEPIKKKSSTSADGAHQQSREAASTANMPHSPPHGSAAPDTLRSGESGAYASPKQPPHLASPSRAPPASNDLIHALIHLTKSQKSRVVLKAHEGLLALVTLPKEETAECLAESTALCQLLVGRLCELYSMVPSSLDPADIHSFPHTHWRAQFSQGCPEKTMTFSGSEHLVSFLGWLDYCDNLAKEAQKVLAVKLARAIHQQWLLAVVQPQLLQMSEAGILVSTALLSCIIRQISAPTLLEELVFFLLGRQMQGEVRMDTDTHTLRCQLIEHCDHISDEISISTLHLFEELLQKPHEHIVFNLALRNLEHRGYIAPTPGGAEDRHAPDTEPLEETEELEEDPFFTDMYPEGEFNSSEQLLSLPQRQVEQRPSGQTQVADIVNSFLCLVPQEAKTSHHVQGAGYDTYVHDAHELVGLEQLYTIICTFTMQT
;
A
#
# COMPACT_ATOMS: atom_id res chain seq x y z
N MET A 1 -86.31 14.17 5.13
CA MET A 1 -84.93 14.70 5.02
C MET A 1 -84.01 14.13 6.09
N ASP A 2 -84.57 13.66 7.21
CA ASP A 2 -83.86 13.32 8.46
C ASP A 2 -82.85 12.18 8.31
N MET A 3 -83.06 11.26 7.37
CA MET A 3 -82.12 10.17 7.07
C MET A 3 -80.83 10.68 6.42
N PHE A 4 -80.90 11.75 5.62
CA PHE A 4 -79.71 12.42 5.07
C PHE A 4 -78.97 13.19 6.18
N ASN A 5 -79.70 13.95 7.01
CA ASN A 5 -79.08 14.66 8.14
C ASN A 5 -78.38 13.69 9.11
N LYS A 6 -78.96 12.52 9.39
CA LYS A 6 -78.31 11.46 10.20
C LYS A 6 -77.05 10.89 9.55
N LEU A 7 -77.05 10.72 8.23
CA LEU A 7 -75.86 10.28 7.49
C LEU A 7 -74.76 11.36 7.53
N THR A 8 -75.12 12.63 7.34
CA THR A 8 -74.20 13.76 7.44
C THR A 8 -73.61 13.86 8.85
N THR A 9 -74.42 13.73 9.91
CA THR A 9 -73.90 13.73 11.30
C THR A 9 -72.99 12.53 11.57
N LEU A 10 -73.26 11.34 11.00
CA LEU A 10 -72.37 10.19 11.15
C LEU A 10 -71.05 10.37 10.38
N PHE A 11 -71.08 10.95 9.18
CA PHE A 11 -69.86 11.32 8.46
C PHE A 11 -69.07 12.42 9.17
N GLN A 12 -69.75 13.40 9.74
CA GLN A 12 -69.12 14.50 10.48
C GLN A 12 -68.50 13.99 11.79
N GLN A 13 -69.20 13.10 12.50
CA GLN A 13 -68.69 12.40 13.68
C GLN A 13 -67.54 11.44 13.35
N ALA A 14 -67.52 10.84 12.14
CA ALA A 14 -66.41 10.03 11.63
C ALA A 14 -65.21 10.85 11.12
N LEU A 15 -65.42 12.10 10.66
CA LEU A 15 -64.34 13.06 10.41
C LEU A 15 -63.81 13.68 11.71
N GLU A 16 -64.64 13.81 12.74
CA GLU A 16 -64.26 14.32 14.07
C GLU A 16 -63.58 13.26 14.94
N THR A 17 -63.80 11.96 14.68
CA THR A 17 -62.85 10.91 15.08
C THR A 17 -61.57 11.06 14.27
N ARG A 18 -60.73 12.02 14.67
CA ARG A 18 -59.29 11.96 14.43
C ARG A 18 -58.84 10.55 14.75
N GLU A 19 -58.09 9.93 13.83
CA GLU A 19 -57.32 8.74 14.15
C GLU A 19 -56.56 9.01 15.46
N PRO A 20 -56.57 8.08 16.44
CA PRO A 20 -55.93 8.33 17.72
C PRO A 20 -54.47 8.65 17.44
N SER A 21 -54.05 9.88 17.76
CA SER A 21 -52.71 10.37 17.46
C SER A 21 -51.71 9.48 18.20
N VAL A 22 -51.11 8.54 17.46
CA VAL A 22 -50.29 7.48 18.04
C VAL A 22 -49.15 8.14 18.80
N ASN A 23 -49.09 7.89 20.11
CA ASN A 23 -48.02 8.40 20.95
C ASN A 23 -46.72 7.67 20.58
N LEU A 24 -45.91 8.31 19.74
CA LEU A 24 -44.67 7.73 19.21
C LEU A 24 -43.75 7.24 20.31
N LEU A 25 -43.60 8.02 21.39
CA LEU A 25 -42.79 7.66 22.55
C LEU A 25 -43.33 6.42 23.27
N GLU A 26 -44.64 6.33 23.49
CA GLU A 26 -45.25 5.16 24.13
C GLU A 26 -45.07 3.90 23.26
N SER A 27 -45.26 4.01 21.95
CA SER A 27 -45.01 2.93 21.00
C SER A 27 -43.53 2.51 20.97
N PHE A 28 -42.61 3.48 20.95
CA PHE A 28 -41.16 3.22 21.01
C PHE A 28 -40.76 2.46 22.28
N VAL A 29 -41.30 2.89 23.43
CA VAL A 29 -41.08 2.26 24.74
C VAL A 29 -41.69 0.85 24.81
N ASP A 30 -42.85 0.61 24.20
CA ASP A 30 -43.43 -0.74 24.10
C ASP A 30 -42.56 -1.69 23.27
N HIS A 31 -42.09 -1.26 22.10
CA HIS A 31 -41.18 -2.07 21.28
C HIS A 31 -39.89 -2.41 22.04
N TRP A 32 -39.32 -1.44 22.78
CA TRP A 32 -38.15 -1.70 23.62
C TRP A 32 -38.45 -2.68 24.76
N LYS A 33 -39.57 -2.51 25.48
CA LYS A 33 -40.01 -3.43 26.55
C LYS A 33 -40.19 -4.84 26.00
N GLY A 34 -40.81 -5.00 24.83
CA GLY A 34 -40.96 -6.29 24.18
C GLY A 34 -39.62 -6.97 23.85
N ILE A 35 -38.58 -6.20 23.46
CA ILE A 35 -37.23 -6.74 23.31
C ILE A 35 -36.67 -7.19 24.66
N THR A 36 -36.78 -6.39 25.72
CA THR A 36 -36.23 -6.76 27.04
C THR A 36 -36.98 -7.91 27.71
N ASN A 37 -38.31 -7.97 27.55
CA ASN A 37 -39.15 -9.02 28.11
C ASN A 37 -38.83 -10.40 27.51
N TYR A 38 -38.40 -10.45 26.24
CA TYR A 38 -37.92 -11.70 25.65
C TYR A 38 -36.82 -12.36 26.52
N TYR A 39 -35.88 -11.58 27.06
CA TYR A 39 -34.79 -12.06 27.92
C TYR A 39 -35.21 -12.36 29.38
N ILE A 40 -36.43 -11.98 29.77
CA ILE A 40 -36.98 -12.19 31.11
C ILE A 40 -37.92 -13.41 31.11
N GLU A 41 -38.73 -13.55 30.05
CA GLU A 41 -39.82 -14.52 29.95
C GLU A 41 -39.45 -15.79 29.16
N THR A 42 -38.51 -15.71 28.21
CA THR A 42 -38.19 -16.84 27.33
C THR A 42 -37.18 -17.79 27.96
N THR A 43 -37.58 -19.05 28.14
CA THR A 43 -36.70 -20.14 28.61
C THR A 43 -36.10 -20.98 27.48
N ASP A 44 -36.42 -20.69 26.22
CA ASP A 44 -35.81 -21.35 25.06
C ASP A 44 -34.50 -20.66 24.68
N GLU A 45 -33.39 -21.37 24.87
CA GLU A 45 -32.05 -20.88 24.55
C GLU A 45 -31.63 -21.13 23.08
N THR A 46 -32.46 -21.83 22.29
CA THR A 46 -32.06 -22.40 21.00
C THR A 46 -32.60 -21.67 19.77
N THR A 47 -33.77 -21.02 19.87
CA THR A 47 -34.35 -20.26 18.75
C THR A 47 -33.43 -19.09 18.32
N PRO A 48 -32.95 -19.03 17.07
CA PRO A 48 -32.09 -17.94 16.61
C PRO A 48 -32.80 -16.59 16.63
N ALA A 49 -32.08 -15.51 16.94
CA ALA A 49 -32.61 -14.15 17.04
C ALA A 49 -33.46 -13.72 15.84
N LYS A 50 -33.08 -14.16 14.63
CA LYS A 50 -33.77 -13.89 13.36
C LYS A 50 -35.20 -14.45 13.27
N GLN A 51 -35.53 -15.47 14.07
CA GLN A 51 -36.84 -16.13 14.12
C GLN A 51 -37.73 -15.62 15.26
N THR A 52 -37.23 -14.69 16.08
CA THR A 52 -37.98 -14.03 17.16
C THR A 52 -38.61 -12.72 16.67
N ASP A 53 -39.40 -12.06 17.52
CA ASP A 53 -39.91 -10.70 17.27
C ASP A 53 -38.82 -9.61 17.32
N ILE A 54 -37.63 -9.89 17.88
CA ILE A 54 -36.58 -8.89 18.12
C ILE A 54 -36.21 -8.08 16.86
N PRO A 55 -35.99 -8.68 15.67
CA PRO A 55 -35.65 -7.93 14.46
C PRO A 55 -36.78 -7.01 13.99
N TRP A 56 -38.04 -7.41 14.19
CA TRP A 56 -39.20 -6.59 13.87
C TRP A 56 -39.31 -5.41 14.85
N ARG A 57 -39.21 -5.65 16.17
CA ARG A 57 -39.24 -4.60 17.19
C ARG A 57 -38.10 -3.59 17.01
N LEU A 58 -36.88 -4.05 16.76
CA LEU A 58 -35.73 -3.18 16.43
C LEU A 58 -35.98 -2.34 15.17
N LYS A 59 -36.63 -2.91 14.15
CA LYS A 59 -37.00 -2.16 12.95
C LYS A 59 -38.04 -1.09 13.28
N GLN A 60 -39.11 -1.41 14.01
CA GLN A 60 -40.14 -0.45 14.38
C GLN A 60 -39.59 0.70 15.25
N MET A 61 -38.70 0.41 16.21
CA MET A 61 -38.00 1.44 16.96
C MET A 61 -37.23 2.41 16.05
N LEU A 62 -36.55 1.89 15.01
CA LEU A 62 -35.83 2.74 14.05
C LEU A 62 -36.78 3.51 13.13
N ASP A 63 -37.80 2.84 12.59
CA ASP A 63 -38.82 3.47 11.74
C ASP A 63 -39.50 4.64 12.48
N ILE A 64 -39.76 4.51 13.80
CA ILE A 64 -40.29 5.58 14.66
C ILE A 64 -39.29 6.74 14.81
N LEU A 65 -38.00 6.47 15.05
CA LEU A 65 -36.98 7.52 15.21
C LEU A 65 -36.77 8.33 13.92
N VAL A 66 -36.78 7.66 12.76
CA VAL A 66 -36.70 8.33 11.45
C VAL A 66 -37.95 9.16 11.20
N TYR A 67 -39.14 8.62 11.49
CA TYR A 67 -40.39 9.36 11.34
C TYR A 67 -40.46 10.60 12.27
N GLU A 68 -39.99 10.48 13.51
CA GLU A 68 -39.87 11.58 14.47
C GLU A 68 -38.96 12.69 13.92
N GLU A 69 -37.77 12.35 13.44
CA GLU A 69 -36.82 13.31 12.85
C GLU A 69 -37.39 14.00 11.60
N GLU A 70 -38.05 13.26 10.70
CA GLU A 70 -38.66 13.82 9.48
C GLU A 70 -39.82 14.79 9.73
N HIS A 71 -40.54 14.63 10.86
CA HIS A 71 -41.73 15.42 11.19
C HIS A 71 -41.50 16.48 12.28
N GLN A 72 -40.27 16.59 12.81
CA GLN A 72 -39.93 17.62 13.78
C GLN A 72 -39.86 19.02 13.15
N GLN A 73 -40.43 19.99 13.87
CA GLN A 73 -40.43 21.42 13.50
C GLN A 73 -39.38 22.24 14.30
N SER A 74 -38.69 21.61 15.25
CA SER A 74 -37.66 22.20 16.12
C SER A 74 -36.31 21.53 15.85
N GLU A 75 -35.21 22.26 16.01
CA GLU A 75 -33.84 21.72 15.95
C GLU A 75 -33.45 20.89 17.19
N GLU A 76 -34.32 20.86 18.20
CA GLU A 76 -34.14 20.06 19.43
C GLU A 76 -34.25 18.55 19.15
N THR A 77 -33.74 17.72 20.07
CA THR A 77 -33.84 16.25 19.95
C THR A 77 -35.27 15.79 20.25
N GLY A 78 -35.85 14.95 19.39
CA GLY A 78 -37.19 14.39 19.59
C GLY A 78 -37.29 13.44 20.80
N PRO A 79 -38.49 13.29 21.40
CA PRO A 79 -38.66 12.56 22.65
C PRO A 79 -38.28 11.06 22.58
N CYS A 80 -38.46 10.39 21.43
CA CYS A 80 -38.01 9.00 21.27
C CYS A 80 -36.48 8.90 21.23
N MET A 81 -35.82 9.82 20.52
CA MET A 81 -34.36 9.92 20.51
C MET A 81 -33.81 10.30 21.89
N GLU A 82 -34.43 11.25 22.59
CA GLU A 82 -34.06 11.58 23.98
C GLU A 82 -34.17 10.36 24.89
N TYR A 83 -35.26 9.59 24.83
CA TYR A 83 -35.42 8.37 25.62
C TYR A 83 -34.33 7.34 25.29
N LEU A 84 -34.02 7.14 24.00
CA LEU A 84 -32.94 6.24 23.56
C LEU A 84 -31.58 6.63 24.18
N LEU A 85 -31.28 7.93 24.20
CA LEU A 85 -30.01 8.47 24.70
C LEU A 85 -29.96 8.47 26.24
N GLN A 86 -31.02 8.91 26.92
CA GLN A 86 -31.09 8.99 28.39
C GLN A 86 -31.03 7.60 29.02
N HIS A 87 -31.79 6.63 28.49
CA HIS A 87 -31.80 5.24 28.97
C HIS A 87 -30.67 4.37 28.40
N LYS A 88 -29.78 4.95 27.57
CA LYS A 88 -28.58 4.30 26.99
C LYS A 88 -28.90 2.99 26.26
N LEU A 89 -30.00 2.95 25.49
CA LEU A 89 -30.48 1.71 24.87
C LEU A 89 -29.45 1.08 23.92
N LEU A 90 -28.65 1.91 23.25
CA LEU A 90 -27.53 1.49 22.40
C LEU A 90 -26.46 0.72 23.17
N GLU A 91 -26.15 1.11 24.41
CA GLU A 91 -25.18 0.42 25.28
C GLU A 91 -25.71 -0.95 25.72
N THR A 92 -27.01 -1.02 26.05
CA THR A 92 -27.69 -2.27 26.34
C THR A 92 -27.67 -3.20 25.12
N LEU A 93 -27.97 -2.68 23.93
CA LEU A 93 -27.88 -3.45 22.67
C LEU A 93 -26.47 -3.98 22.38
N CYS A 94 -25.42 -3.20 22.64
CA CYS A 94 -24.04 -3.71 22.56
C CYS A 94 -23.80 -4.88 23.51
N THR A 95 -24.37 -4.84 24.72
CA THR A 95 -24.25 -5.90 25.71
C THR A 95 -24.98 -7.17 25.27
N LEU A 96 -26.21 -7.05 24.75
CA LEU A 96 -26.97 -8.16 24.18
C LEU A 96 -26.27 -8.77 22.95
N GLY A 97 -25.78 -7.93 22.03
CA GLY A 97 -25.03 -8.37 20.86
C GLY A 97 -23.75 -9.12 21.25
N LYS A 98 -23.01 -8.65 22.26
CA LYS A 98 -21.82 -9.32 22.80
C LYS A 98 -22.14 -10.67 23.46
N ALA A 99 -23.29 -10.80 24.11
CA ALA A 99 -23.73 -12.06 24.70
C ALA A 99 -24.03 -13.14 23.64
N GLN A 100 -24.30 -12.74 22.39
CA GLN A 100 -24.71 -13.61 21.27
C GLN A 100 -25.93 -14.50 21.59
N TYR A 101 -26.73 -14.06 22.57
CA TYR A 101 -27.97 -14.69 23.00
C TYR A 101 -29.14 -13.76 22.63
N PRO A 102 -30.25 -14.26 22.08
CA PRO A 102 -30.37 -15.57 21.43
C PRO A 102 -29.40 -15.71 20.23
N PRO A 103 -29.12 -16.92 19.72
CA PRO A 103 -28.12 -17.15 18.68
C PRO A 103 -28.26 -16.22 17.46
N GLY A 104 -27.20 -15.48 17.15
CA GLY A 104 -27.20 -14.48 16.07
C GLY A 104 -27.68 -13.08 16.46
N MET A 105 -27.85 -12.78 17.76
CA MET A 105 -28.20 -11.42 18.23
C MET A 105 -27.18 -10.35 17.80
N SER A 106 -25.89 -10.68 17.74
CA SER A 106 -24.83 -9.81 17.20
C SER A 106 -25.14 -9.31 15.78
N GLN A 107 -25.65 -10.18 14.91
CA GLN A 107 -26.08 -9.83 13.55
C GLN A 107 -27.20 -8.78 13.55
N GLN A 108 -28.18 -8.93 14.45
CA GLN A 108 -29.32 -8.01 14.55
C GLN A 108 -28.88 -6.64 15.10
N VAL A 109 -27.97 -6.63 16.08
CA VAL A 109 -27.40 -5.40 16.64
C VAL A 109 -26.57 -4.66 15.59
N LEU A 110 -25.66 -5.33 14.88
CA LEU A 110 -24.87 -4.73 13.79
C LEU A 110 -25.78 -4.18 12.68
N ALA A 111 -26.84 -4.91 12.30
CA ALA A 111 -27.80 -4.47 11.31
C ALA A 111 -28.62 -3.24 11.78
N PHE A 112 -29.03 -3.19 13.05
CA PHE A 112 -29.70 -2.04 13.64
C PHE A 112 -28.78 -0.81 13.65
N PHE A 113 -27.57 -0.93 14.19
CA PHE A 113 -26.60 0.16 14.23
C PHE A 113 -26.22 0.65 12.83
N SER A 114 -26.05 -0.25 11.86
CA SER A 114 -25.80 0.12 10.45
C SER A 114 -26.91 0.98 9.87
N LYS A 115 -28.18 0.66 10.16
CA LYS A 115 -29.32 1.42 9.64
C LYS A 115 -29.55 2.72 10.42
N PHE A 116 -29.47 2.68 11.75
CA PHE A 116 -29.53 3.86 12.62
C PHE A 116 -28.50 4.90 12.18
N LEU A 117 -27.22 4.50 12.07
CA LEU A 117 -26.17 5.38 11.58
C LEU A 117 -26.30 5.75 10.10
N ALA A 118 -27.07 5.04 9.27
CA ALA A 118 -27.27 5.40 7.87
C ALA A 118 -28.49 6.30 7.61
N GLN A 119 -29.50 6.27 8.49
CA GLN A 119 -30.81 6.90 8.25
C GLN A 119 -31.01 8.18 9.06
N ILE A 120 -30.54 8.25 10.32
CA ILE A 120 -30.68 9.44 11.16
C ILE A 120 -29.80 10.58 10.60
N GLN A 121 -30.39 11.73 10.28
CA GLN A 121 -29.70 12.83 9.61
C GLN A 121 -28.89 13.70 10.57
N GLN A 122 -29.35 13.88 11.81
CA GLN A 122 -28.63 14.60 12.86
C GLN A 122 -27.23 14.02 13.11
N PRO A 123 -26.23 14.85 13.48
CA PRO A 123 -24.82 14.43 13.64
C PRO A 123 -24.56 13.67 14.96
N VAL A 124 -25.27 12.56 15.15
CA VAL A 124 -25.36 11.77 16.39
C VAL A 124 -24.02 11.21 16.90
N LEU A 125 -22.98 11.10 16.06
CA LEU A 125 -21.66 10.61 16.48
C LEU A 125 -20.90 11.57 17.42
N HIS A 126 -21.33 12.81 17.56
CA HIS A 126 -20.84 13.70 18.62
C HIS A 126 -21.31 13.27 20.02
N ILE A 127 -22.41 12.52 20.11
CA ILE A 127 -23.08 12.22 21.37
C ILE A 127 -22.41 11.01 22.04
N ILE A 128 -21.98 11.18 23.30
CA ILE A 128 -21.26 10.13 24.06
C ILE A 128 -22.04 8.82 24.19
N ASN A 129 -23.37 8.89 24.32
CA ASN A 129 -24.24 7.70 24.38
C ASN A 129 -24.44 7.01 23.02
N VAL A 130 -23.82 7.52 21.94
CA VAL A 130 -23.80 6.91 20.60
C VAL A 130 -22.39 6.45 20.25
N TYR A 131 -21.38 7.32 20.31
CA TYR A 131 -20.02 6.94 19.89
C TYR A 131 -19.37 5.90 20.81
N ARG A 132 -19.70 5.87 22.12
CA ARG A 132 -19.19 4.83 23.03
C ARG A 132 -19.72 3.43 22.68
N PRO A 133 -21.03 3.23 22.44
CA PRO A 133 -21.56 2.01 21.83
C PRO A 133 -20.91 1.66 20.48
N VAL A 134 -20.72 2.62 19.57
CA VAL A 134 -20.07 2.38 18.27
C VAL A 134 -18.63 1.87 18.44
N GLN A 135 -17.81 2.53 19.28
CA GLN A 135 -16.47 2.05 19.65
C GLN A 135 -16.48 0.62 20.24
N LYS A 136 -17.53 0.24 20.98
CA LYS A 136 -17.65 -1.11 21.55
C LYS A 136 -17.96 -2.15 20.49
N LEU A 137 -18.84 -1.84 19.53
CA LEU A 137 -19.13 -2.74 18.41
C LEU A 137 -17.93 -2.89 17.46
N ILE A 138 -17.18 -1.82 17.18
CA ILE A 138 -15.96 -1.88 16.36
C ILE A 138 -14.98 -2.93 16.92
N ARG A 139 -14.75 -2.92 18.24
CA ARG A 139 -13.88 -3.90 18.93
C ARG A 139 -14.41 -5.34 18.94
N LEU A 140 -15.68 -5.55 18.60
CA LEU A 140 -16.31 -6.87 18.48
C LEU A 140 -16.38 -7.37 17.03
N CYS A 141 -16.04 -6.52 16.05
CA CYS A 141 -15.88 -6.91 14.65
C CYS A 141 -14.54 -7.63 14.44
N ALA A 142 -14.41 -8.30 13.29
CA ALA A 142 -13.19 -8.93 12.80
C ALA A 142 -12.54 -9.93 13.79
N LEU A 143 -13.37 -10.64 14.57
CA LEU A 143 -12.90 -11.70 15.44
C LEU A 143 -12.69 -13.01 14.66
N PRO A 144 -11.64 -13.80 14.94
CA PRO A 144 -11.39 -15.07 14.26
C PRO A 144 -12.60 -16.02 14.33
N GLY A 145 -13.00 -16.56 13.19
CA GLY A 145 -14.15 -17.47 13.08
C GLY A 145 -15.53 -16.80 13.11
N SER A 146 -15.61 -15.46 13.08
CA SER A 146 -16.88 -14.75 13.03
C SER A 146 -17.75 -15.16 11.85
N GLN A 147 -19.05 -15.35 12.11
CA GLN A 147 -20.06 -15.61 11.09
C GLN A 147 -20.75 -14.32 10.60
N THR A 148 -20.49 -13.17 11.23
CA THR A 148 -21.14 -11.88 10.98
C THR A 148 -20.33 -10.92 10.10
N GLU A 149 -19.25 -11.38 9.46
CA GLU A 149 -18.36 -10.56 8.60
C GLU A 149 -19.09 -9.62 7.61
N LYS A 150 -20.25 -10.04 7.09
CA LYS A 150 -21.06 -9.25 6.15
C LYS A 150 -21.69 -8.04 6.83
N GLU A 151 -22.30 -8.24 7.99
CA GLU A 151 -22.90 -7.19 8.79
C GLU A 151 -21.82 -6.31 9.46
N GLU A 152 -20.67 -6.89 9.82
CA GLU A 152 -19.49 -6.15 10.29
C GLU A 152 -18.95 -5.23 9.19
N ALA A 153 -18.66 -5.73 7.99
CA ALA A 153 -18.16 -4.90 6.89
C ALA A 153 -19.15 -3.79 6.51
N GLN A 154 -20.47 -4.07 6.52
CA GLN A 154 -21.48 -3.04 6.30
C GLN A 154 -21.51 -1.99 7.42
N PHE A 155 -21.42 -2.40 8.69
CA PHE A 155 -21.38 -1.50 9.85
C PHE A 155 -20.15 -0.59 9.81
N LEU A 156 -18.95 -1.17 9.63
CA LEU A 156 -17.71 -0.40 9.56
C LEU A 156 -17.71 0.54 8.35
N PHE A 157 -18.22 0.11 7.19
CA PHE A 157 -18.39 0.98 6.03
C PHE A 157 -19.33 2.18 6.32
N VAL A 158 -20.44 1.98 7.03
CA VAL A 158 -21.34 3.08 7.43
C VAL A 158 -20.65 4.03 8.41
N VAL A 159 -19.87 3.52 9.38
CA VAL A 159 -19.06 4.36 10.28
C VAL A 159 -18.08 5.21 9.46
N CYS A 160 -17.34 4.64 8.51
CA CYS A 160 -16.42 5.38 7.63
C CYS A 160 -17.16 6.42 6.77
N SER A 161 -18.35 6.08 6.27
CA SER A 161 -19.19 7.02 5.50
C SER A 161 -19.62 8.22 6.35
N ARG A 162 -19.92 8.02 7.64
CA ARG A 162 -20.25 9.12 8.57
C ARG A 162 -19.02 9.92 8.99
N LEU A 163 -17.87 9.29 9.17
CA LEU A 163 -16.60 10.01 9.34
C LEU A 163 -16.29 10.93 8.14
N LYS A 164 -16.67 10.53 6.92
CA LYS A 164 -16.50 11.38 5.73
C LYS A 164 -17.48 12.56 5.66
N GLN A 165 -18.72 12.38 6.13
CA GLN A 165 -19.68 13.47 6.27
C GLN A 165 -19.29 14.44 7.41
N ASP A 166 -18.76 13.90 8.51
CA ASP A 166 -18.37 14.64 9.70
C ASP A 166 -16.97 14.20 10.19
N PRO A 167 -15.90 14.84 9.69
CA PRO A 167 -14.54 14.42 10.04
C PRO A 167 -14.12 14.78 11.48
N TYR A 168 -14.88 15.62 12.21
CA TYR A 168 -14.48 16.05 13.56
C TYR A 168 -14.56 14.90 14.57
N VAL A 169 -15.49 13.97 14.39
CA VAL A 169 -15.67 12.82 15.29
C VAL A 169 -14.61 11.72 15.15
N LEU A 170 -13.69 11.83 14.17
CA LEU A 170 -12.62 10.86 13.91
C LEU A 170 -11.78 10.54 15.17
N ASN A 171 -11.36 11.58 15.89
CA ASN A 171 -10.56 11.43 17.12
C ASN A 171 -11.29 10.62 18.20
N TYR A 172 -12.62 10.76 18.29
CA TYR A 172 -13.42 9.95 19.21
C TYR A 172 -13.49 8.51 18.73
N ILE A 173 -13.85 8.26 17.46
CA ILE A 173 -14.04 6.89 16.95
C ILE A 173 -12.74 6.07 16.95
N LEU A 174 -11.60 6.68 16.61
CA LEU A 174 -10.29 6.03 16.63
C LEU A 174 -9.61 5.99 18.01
N GLU A 175 -10.25 6.56 19.04
CA GLU A 175 -9.74 6.60 20.42
C GLU A 175 -8.34 7.19 20.58
N ILE A 176 -8.00 8.16 19.73
CA ILE A 176 -6.67 8.73 19.67
C ILE A 176 -6.41 9.50 20.95
N LYS A 177 -5.48 8.98 21.75
CA LYS A 177 -5.01 9.61 22.97
C LYS A 177 -4.23 10.85 22.57
N ARG A 178 -4.89 12.02 22.64
CA ARG A 178 -4.18 13.28 22.71
C ARG A 178 -3.39 13.29 24.01
N ASP A 179 -2.07 13.26 23.93
CA ASP A 179 -1.23 13.55 25.08
C ASP A 179 -1.52 15.00 25.51
N GLU A 180 -2.18 15.15 26.66
CA GLU A 180 -2.40 16.46 27.29
C GLU A 180 -1.03 17.15 27.44
N PRO A 181 -0.84 18.37 26.89
CA PRO A 181 0.43 19.05 27.00
C PRO A 181 0.70 19.32 28.48
N ILE A 182 1.77 18.70 29.00
CA ILE A 182 2.19 18.81 30.39
C ILE A 182 2.25 20.29 30.76
N LYS A 183 1.29 20.75 31.58
CA LYS A 183 1.31 22.07 32.20
C LYS A 183 2.55 22.16 33.09
N LYS A 184 3.65 22.63 32.50
CA LYS A 184 4.87 23.04 33.21
C LYS A 184 4.45 24.09 34.22
N LYS A 185 4.25 23.67 35.48
CA LYS A 185 4.10 24.59 36.61
C LYS A 185 5.42 25.32 36.77
N SER A 186 5.50 26.52 36.21
CA SER A 186 6.57 27.48 36.46
C SER A 186 6.47 28.00 37.89
N SER A 187 7.01 27.24 38.84
CA SER A 187 7.30 27.72 40.20
C SER A 187 8.80 28.04 40.30
N THR A 188 9.19 29.14 39.67
CA THR A 188 10.47 29.81 39.94
C THR A 188 10.41 30.51 41.30
N SER A 189 11.14 29.96 42.26
CA SER A 189 11.57 30.66 43.47
C SER A 189 12.79 29.93 44.01
N ALA A 190 13.95 30.56 43.84
CA ALA A 190 15.21 30.07 44.37
C ALA A 190 15.46 30.70 45.74
N ASP A 191 15.94 29.91 46.70
CA ASP A 191 17.06 30.24 47.60
C ASP A 191 17.27 29.12 48.63
N GLY A 192 18.52 28.91 49.06
CA GLY A 192 18.86 27.97 50.14
C GLY A 192 20.14 27.15 49.88
N ALA A 193 21.23 27.52 50.55
CA ALA A 193 22.58 26.98 50.29
C ALA A 193 22.94 25.71 51.12
N HIS A 194 24.01 25.03 50.67
CA HIS A 194 25.00 24.19 51.41
C HIS A 194 24.57 23.34 52.62
N GLN A 195 24.98 22.08 52.78
CA GLN A 195 26.38 21.64 53.03
C GLN A 195 26.43 20.08 53.13
N GLN A 196 27.60 19.47 52.93
CA GLN A 196 27.87 18.04 53.18
C GLN A 196 27.81 17.67 54.68
N SER A 197 27.49 16.41 55.03
CA SER A 197 28.49 15.40 55.49
C SER A 197 27.97 14.22 56.35
N ARG A 198 28.64 13.06 56.14
CA ARG A 198 29.04 12.02 57.12
C ARG A 198 28.06 10.96 57.68
N GLU A 199 28.70 9.90 58.19
CA GLU A 199 28.23 8.54 58.40
C GLU A 199 28.03 8.17 59.89
N ALA A 200 27.54 6.94 60.12
CA ALA A 200 27.63 6.11 61.34
C ALA A 200 26.71 6.48 62.53
N ALA A 201 26.22 5.53 63.36
CA ALA A 201 26.03 4.07 63.21
C ALA A 201 25.18 3.50 64.40
N SER A 202 24.78 2.22 64.27
CA SER A 202 24.68 1.22 65.36
C SER A 202 23.40 1.02 66.21
N THR A 203 23.18 -0.27 66.52
CA THR A 203 22.37 -0.92 67.57
C THR A 203 20.84 -1.06 67.36
N ALA A 204 20.17 -2.15 67.79
CA ALA A 204 20.59 -3.55 68.06
C ALA A 204 19.33 -4.45 68.25
N ASN A 205 19.55 -5.78 68.21
CA ASN A 205 18.74 -6.90 68.77
C ASN A 205 17.80 -7.73 67.86
N MET A 206 18.25 -8.97 67.62
CA MET A 206 17.41 -10.20 67.59
C MET A 206 17.14 -10.66 69.04
N PRO A 207 16.29 -11.69 69.31
CA PRO A 207 16.86 -13.05 69.40
C PRO A 207 15.94 -14.29 69.12
N HIS A 208 16.61 -15.41 68.82
CA HIS A 208 16.25 -16.83 69.10
C HIS A 208 15.18 -17.61 68.29
N SER A 209 15.22 -18.95 68.47
CA SER A 209 14.77 -20.06 67.59
C SER A 209 14.24 -21.25 68.45
N PRO A 210 14.26 -22.53 68.02
CA PRO A 210 13.38 -23.31 67.10
C PRO A 210 12.68 -24.47 67.90
N PRO A 211 12.70 -25.80 67.58
CA PRO A 211 12.48 -26.60 66.34
C PRO A 211 11.42 -27.75 66.47
N HIS A 212 11.14 -28.48 65.37
CA HIS A 212 10.76 -29.92 65.27
C HIS A 212 10.68 -30.33 63.76
N GLY A 213 10.74 -31.59 63.30
CA GLY A 213 11.13 -32.87 63.92
C GLY A 213 10.64 -34.14 63.16
N SER A 214 11.54 -35.09 62.84
CA SER A 214 11.29 -36.50 62.35
C SER A 214 10.69 -36.71 60.93
N ALA A 215 10.92 -37.82 60.19
CA ALA A 215 11.95 -38.89 60.18
C ALA A 215 11.87 -39.72 58.85
N ALA A 216 12.91 -40.50 58.52
CA ALA A 216 12.93 -41.55 57.46
C ALA A 216 12.72 -42.97 58.12
N PRO A 217 12.73 -44.17 57.45
CA PRO A 217 13.65 -44.61 56.36
C PRO A 217 13.16 -45.65 55.29
N ASP A 218 14.05 -45.93 54.34
CA ASP A 218 14.34 -47.11 53.47
C ASP A 218 13.45 -48.40 53.43
N THR A 219 13.26 -48.95 52.22
CA THR A 219 13.65 -50.36 51.87
C THR A 219 13.75 -50.63 50.34
N LEU A 220 14.35 -51.76 49.94
CA LEU A 220 14.86 -52.05 48.58
C LEU A 220 14.12 -53.18 47.80
N ARG A 221 14.35 -53.23 46.46
CA ARG A 221 14.52 -54.45 45.59
C ARG A 221 13.24 -55.29 45.26
N SER A 222 13.08 -56.00 44.12
CA SER A 222 13.92 -56.33 42.93
C SER A 222 13.07 -56.73 41.68
N GLY A 223 13.64 -56.62 40.46
CA GLY A 223 13.39 -57.49 39.29
C GLY A 223 12.10 -57.30 38.45
N GLU A 224 12.03 -57.60 37.14
CA GLU A 224 13.08 -57.98 36.17
C GLU A 224 12.57 -57.90 34.70
N SER A 225 13.48 -57.82 33.73
CA SER A 225 13.34 -58.24 32.30
C SER A 225 12.49 -57.47 31.26
N GLY A 226 13.10 -57.27 30.08
CA GLY A 226 12.46 -57.53 28.77
C GLY A 226 12.23 -56.33 27.83
N ALA A 227 13.19 -56.03 26.95
CA ALA A 227 13.05 -54.98 25.93
C ALA A 227 12.31 -55.45 24.66
N TYR A 228 11.62 -54.52 23.97
CA TYR A 228 11.73 -54.28 22.52
C TYR A 228 11.32 -52.83 22.20
N ALA A 229 11.93 -52.23 21.16
CA ALA A 229 11.93 -50.79 20.95
C ALA A 229 11.18 -50.33 19.70
N SER A 230 10.50 -49.18 19.79
CA SER A 230 10.34 -48.19 18.71
C SER A 230 9.83 -46.84 19.30
N PRO A 231 10.18 -45.70 18.69
CA PRO A 231 10.25 -44.43 19.41
C PRO A 231 8.91 -43.68 19.52
N LYS A 232 8.64 -43.10 20.69
CA LYS A 232 7.63 -42.05 20.90
C LYS A 232 8.30 -40.69 20.99
N GLN A 233 7.60 -39.65 20.52
CA GLN A 233 8.04 -38.26 20.50
C GLN A 233 8.35 -37.70 21.90
N PRO A 234 9.27 -36.74 22.03
CA PRO A 234 9.49 -36.01 23.29
C PRO A 234 8.28 -35.10 23.63
N PRO A 235 8.04 -34.82 24.92
CA PRO A 235 6.83 -34.13 25.38
C PRO A 235 6.86 -32.61 25.14
N HIS A 236 5.68 -32.03 24.97
CA HIS A 236 5.47 -30.58 24.82
C HIS A 236 6.03 -29.79 26.02
N LEU A 237 6.81 -28.75 25.71
CA LEU A 237 7.20 -27.70 26.63
C LEU A 237 6.52 -26.37 26.24
N ALA A 238 6.12 -25.63 27.27
CA ALA A 238 5.73 -24.21 27.25
C ALA A 238 4.64 -23.75 26.26
N SER A 239 3.47 -23.47 26.81
CA SER A 239 2.50 -22.55 26.20
C SER A 239 3.13 -21.18 25.91
N PRO A 240 2.89 -20.56 24.73
CA PRO A 240 3.30 -19.19 24.51
C PRO A 240 2.47 -18.25 25.38
N SER A 241 3.16 -17.29 26.01
CA SER A 241 2.54 -16.25 26.82
C SER A 241 1.44 -15.52 26.05
N ARG A 242 0.27 -15.39 26.66
CA ARG A 242 -0.87 -14.66 26.11
C ARG A 242 -0.52 -13.18 26.00
N ALA A 243 -0.10 -12.75 24.82
CA ALA A 243 -0.05 -11.34 24.46
C ALA A 243 -1.42 -10.69 24.78
N PRO A 244 -1.46 -9.43 25.23
CA PRO A 244 -2.74 -8.73 25.37
C PRO A 244 -3.44 -8.76 24.00
N PRO A 245 -4.77 -9.00 23.95
CA PRO A 245 -5.47 -8.95 22.68
C PRO A 245 -5.25 -7.56 22.09
N ALA A 246 -4.76 -7.51 20.85
CA ALA A 246 -4.65 -6.26 20.12
C ALA A 246 -6.01 -5.54 20.19
N SER A 247 -5.98 -4.27 20.60
CA SER A 247 -7.21 -3.47 20.66
C SER A 247 -7.72 -3.32 19.22
N ASN A 248 -8.73 -4.11 18.86
CA ASN A 248 -9.28 -4.13 17.50
C ASN A 248 -9.94 -2.78 17.21
N ASP A 249 -9.16 -1.86 16.65
CA ASP A 249 -9.63 -0.55 16.20
C ASP A 249 -10.31 -0.67 14.83
N LEU A 250 -10.88 0.44 14.36
CA LEU A 250 -11.60 0.49 13.08
C LEU A 250 -10.72 0.06 11.89
N ILE A 251 -9.44 0.40 11.91
CA ILE A 251 -8.51 0.16 10.81
C ILE A 251 -8.06 -1.30 10.82
N HIS A 252 -7.69 -1.85 11.98
CA HIS A 252 -7.39 -3.27 12.15
C HIS A 252 -8.58 -4.15 11.73
N ALA A 253 -9.80 -3.78 12.14
CA ALA A 253 -11.00 -4.54 11.79
C ALA A 253 -11.27 -4.52 10.28
N LEU A 254 -11.14 -3.36 9.61
CA LEU A 254 -11.25 -3.26 8.16
C LEU A 254 -10.16 -4.06 7.43
N ILE A 255 -8.88 -3.91 7.81
CA ILE A 255 -7.75 -4.63 7.19
C ILE A 255 -7.92 -6.15 7.36
N HIS A 256 -8.39 -6.62 8.52
CA HIS A 256 -8.69 -8.04 8.72
C HIS A 256 -9.82 -8.52 7.80
N LEU A 257 -10.88 -7.74 7.61
CA LEU A 257 -11.98 -8.09 6.69
C LEU A 257 -11.57 -8.11 5.21
N THR A 258 -10.47 -7.44 4.81
CA THR A 258 -9.90 -7.62 3.45
C THR A 258 -9.33 -9.02 3.21
N LYS A 259 -9.12 -9.82 4.27
CA LYS A 259 -8.66 -11.22 4.19
C LYS A 259 -9.81 -12.24 4.15
N SER A 260 -11.07 -11.78 4.11
CA SER A 260 -12.25 -12.67 4.06
C SER A 260 -12.35 -13.44 2.74
N GLN A 261 -12.87 -14.66 2.77
CA GLN A 261 -13.16 -15.44 1.56
C GLN A 261 -14.39 -14.91 0.79
N LYS A 262 -15.15 -13.98 1.38
CA LYS A 262 -16.39 -13.44 0.80
C LYS A 262 -16.10 -12.16 0.03
N SER A 263 -16.05 -12.21 -1.31
CA SER A 263 -15.76 -11.07 -2.19
C SER A 263 -16.53 -9.78 -1.84
N ARG A 264 -17.81 -9.88 -1.46
CA ARG A 264 -18.64 -8.73 -1.03
C ARG A 264 -18.22 -8.10 0.30
N VAL A 265 -17.66 -8.89 1.22
CA VAL A 265 -17.09 -8.41 2.50
C VAL A 265 -15.80 -7.65 2.21
N VAL A 266 -14.93 -8.26 1.39
CA VAL A 266 -13.65 -7.69 0.97
C VAL A 266 -13.86 -6.35 0.27
N LEU A 267 -14.77 -6.27 -0.72
CA LEU A 267 -15.12 -5.02 -1.40
C LEU A 267 -15.59 -3.94 -0.42
N LYS A 268 -16.49 -4.27 0.53
CA LYS A 268 -16.98 -3.30 1.53
C LYS A 268 -15.87 -2.81 2.47
N ALA A 269 -14.91 -3.67 2.82
CA ALA A 269 -13.74 -3.28 3.60
C ALA A 269 -12.83 -2.31 2.81
N HIS A 270 -12.58 -2.57 1.52
CA HIS A 270 -11.82 -1.67 0.65
C HIS A 270 -12.52 -0.31 0.46
N GLU A 271 -13.85 -0.30 0.29
CA GLU A 271 -14.64 0.93 0.22
C GLU A 271 -14.61 1.72 1.55
N GLY A 272 -14.61 1.03 2.70
CA GLY A 272 -14.49 1.64 4.02
C GLY A 272 -13.13 2.31 4.24
N LEU A 273 -12.05 1.60 3.93
CA LEU A 273 -10.68 2.13 3.97
C LEU A 273 -10.50 3.31 3.00
N LEU A 274 -11.03 3.24 1.77
CA LEU A 274 -11.02 4.36 0.83
C LEU A 274 -11.81 5.57 1.37
N ALA A 275 -12.94 5.35 2.04
CA ALA A 275 -13.70 6.43 2.68
C ALA A 275 -12.94 7.10 3.84
N LEU A 276 -12.10 6.37 4.58
CA LEU A 276 -11.20 6.92 5.60
C LEU A 276 -10.00 7.67 5.01
N VAL A 277 -9.46 7.20 3.89
CA VAL A 277 -8.31 7.86 3.24
C VAL A 277 -8.73 9.13 2.50
N THR A 278 -9.99 9.21 2.04
CA THR A 278 -10.58 10.35 1.32
C THR A 278 -11.38 11.30 2.22
N LEU A 279 -10.96 11.45 3.48
CA LEU A 279 -11.53 12.48 4.37
C LEU A 279 -11.10 13.88 3.92
N PRO A 280 -12.01 14.87 3.88
CA PRO A 280 -11.75 16.16 3.20
C PRO A 280 -10.92 17.18 4.00
N LYS A 281 -10.35 16.83 5.17
CA LYS A 281 -9.62 17.77 6.04
C LYS A 281 -8.17 17.34 6.28
N GLU A 282 -7.26 18.30 6.21
CA GLU A 282 -5.82 18.11 6.43
C GLU A 282 -5.51 17.50 7.80
N GLU A 283 -6.09 18.07 8.86
CA GLU A 283 -5.97 17.58 10.23
C GLU A 283 -6.34 16.09 10.35
N THR A 284 -7.30 15.60 9.56
CA THR A 284 -7.68 14.18 9.58
C THR A 284 -6.70 13.29 8.82
N ALA A 285 -6.07 13.80 7.76
CA ALA A 285 -5.02 13.10 7.03
C ALA A 285 -3.72 13.00 7.86
N GLU A 286 -3.31 14.08 8.53
CA GLU A 286 -2.22 14.11 9.51
C GLU A 286 -2.48 13.13 10.66
N CYS A 287 -3.68 13.20 11.25
CA CYS A 287 -4.12 12.33 12.32
C CYS A 287 -4.06 10.84 11.92
N LEU A 288 -4.51 10.47 10.71
CA LEU A 288 -4.37 9.11 10.18
C LEU A 288 -2.90 8.73 9.92
N ALA A 289 -2.08 9.65 9.39
CA ALA A 289 -0.68 9.40 9.02
C ALA A 289 0.26 9.25 10.23
N GLU A 290 -0.03 9.91 11.35
CA GLU A 290 0.84 9.96 12.53
C GLU A 290 0.29 9.18 13.74
N SER A 291 -1.02 9.24 13.98
CA SER A 291 -1.64 8.67 15.19
C SER A 291 -2.22 7.26 14.98
N THR A 292 -2.05 6.66 13.80
CA THR A 292 -2.57 5.32 13.49
C THR A 292 -1.57 4.44 12.76
N ALA A 293 -1.79 3.12 12.79
CA ALA A 293 -0.98 2.14 12.06
C ALA A 293 -1.41 1.94 10.59
N LEU A 294 -2.30 2.79 10.02
CA LEU A 294 -2.92 2.57 8.70
C LEU A 294 -1.92 2.24 7.60
N CYS A 295 -0.89 3.06 7.41
CA CYS A 295 0.12 2.82 6.37
C CYS A 295 0.91 1.52 6.63
N GLN A 296 1.25 1.22 7.89
CA GLN A 296 1.98 -0.01 8.24
C GLN A 296 1.15 -1.27 7.99
N LEU A 297 -0.16 -1.22 8.26
CA LEU A 297 -1.07 -2.34 8.01
C LEU A 297 -1.33 -2.56 6.51
N LEU A 298 -1.47 -1.49 5.73
CA LEU A 298 -1.60 -1.56 4.27
C LEU A 298 -0.35 -2.18 3.62
N VAL A 299 0.84 -1.75 4.05
CA VAL A 299 2.12 -2.26 3.53
C VAL A 299 2.44 -3.65 4.06
N GLY A 300 2.11 -3.96 5.30
CA GLY A 300 2.17 -5.32 5.84
C GLY A 300 1.35 -6.30 5.00
N ARG A 301 0.13 -5.90 4.59
CA ARG A 301 -0.70 -6.70 3.67
C ARG A 301 -0.11 -6.81 2.25
N LEU A 302 0.53 -5.76 1.75
CA LEU A 302 1.26 -5.81 0.47
C LEU A 302 2.41 -6.82 0.53
N CYS A 303 3.19 -6.81 1.62
CA CYS A 303 4.28 -7.76 1.86
C CYS A 303 3.77 -9.20 2.01
N GLU A 304 2.67 -9.42 2.74
CA GLU A 304 2.01 -10.73 2.82
C GLU A 304 1.65 -11.26 1.44
N LEU A 305 0.97 -10.47 0.60
CA LEU A 305 0.52 -10.88 -0.71
C LEU A 305 1.69 -11.11 -1.68
N TYR A 306 2.69 -10.24 -1.66
CA TYR A 306 3.92 -10.41 -2.43
C TYR A 306 4.67 -11.69 -2.06
N SER A 307 4.74 -12.03 -0.76
CA SER A 307 5.39 -13.27 -0.29
C SER A 307 4.68 -14.56 -0.70
N MET A 308 3.42 -14.48 -1.17
CA MET A 308 2.64 -15.61 -1.69
C MET A 308 2.79 -15.80 -3.20
N VAL A 309 3.45 -14.87 -3.91
CA VAL A 309 3.74 -15.00 -5.34
C VAL A 309 4.81 -16.08 -5.55
N PRO A 310 4.56 -17.16 -6.31
CA PRO A 310 5.54 -18.23 -6.48
C PRO A 310 6.79 -17.75 -7.23
N SER A 311 7.97 -18.10 -6.74
CA SER A 311 9.25 -17.84 -7.43
C SER A 311 9.50 -18.76 -8.63
N SER A 312 8.56 -19.66 -8.94
CA SER A 312 8.60 -20.60 -10.07
C SER A 312 7.63 -20.22 -11.19
N LEU A 313 7.21 -18.95 -11.23
CA LEU A 313 6.43 -18.40 -12.34
C LEU A 313 7.31 -18.25 -13.59
N ASP A 314 6.72 -18.42 -14.77
CA ASP A 314 7.39 -18.14 -16.04
C ASP A 314 7.51 -16.60 -16.23
N PRO A 315 8.72 -16.05 -16.46
CA PRO A 315 8.90 -14.63 -16.76
C PRO A 315 8.03 -14.13 -17.93
N ALA A 316 7.76 -14.96 -18.96
CA ALA A 316 6.93 -14.58 -20.10
C ALA A 316 5.44 -14.42 -19.73
N ASP A 317 4.92 -15.28 -18.87
CA ASP A 317 3.56 -15.19 -18.30
C ASP A 317 3.41 -13.93 -17.42
N ILE A 318 4.48 -13.51 -16.73
CA ILE A 318 4.50 -12.28 -15.94
C ILE A 318 4.52 -11.04 -16.85
N HIS A 319 5.44 -10.97 -17.82
CA HIS A 319 5.58 -9.81 -18.72
C HIS A 319 4.30 -9.53 -19.52
N SER A 320 3.63 -10.58 -20.00
CA SER A 320 2.36 -10.48 -20.74
C SER A 320 1.14 -10.19 -19.86
N PHE A 321 1.30 -10.12 -18.53
CA PHE A 321 0.18 -9.98 -17.61
C PHE A 321 -0.47 -8.59 -17.67
N PRO A 322 -1.79 -8.48 -17.94
CA PRO A 322 -2.45 -7.20 -18.15
C PRO A 322 -2.47 -6.33 -16.88
N HIS A 323 -2.59 -5.02 -17.08
CA HIS A 323 -2.78 -4.07 -15.99
C HIS A 323 -4.01 -4.47 -15.14
N THR A 324 -3.81 -4.67 -13.85
CA THR A 324 -4.82 -5.24 -12.94
C THR A 324 -5.55 -4.14 -12.20
N HIS A 325 -6.85 -3.99 -12.43
CA HIS A 325 -7.68 -3.07 -11.64
C HIS A 325 -8.22 -3.75 -10.37
N TRP A 326 -8.01 -3.14 -9.20
CA TRP A 326 -8.40 -3.68 -7.91
C TRP A 326 -9.90 -3.95 -7.76
N ARG A 327 -10.73 -3.24 -8.54
CA ARG A 327 -12.19 -3.46 -8.59
C ARG A 327 -12.62 -4.60 -9.52
N ALA A 328 -11.80 -5.01 -10.49
CA ALA A 328 -12.17 -6.00 -11.51
C ALA A 328 -12.50 -7.37 -10.90
N GLN A 329 -11.73 -7.80 -9.89
CA GLN A 329 -11.93 -9.04 -9.12
C GLN A 329 -13.29 -9.12 -8.38
N PHE A 330 -14.03 -8.02 -8.26
CA PHE A 330 -15.36 -7.98 -7.65
C PHE A 330 -16.51 -7.87 -8.66
N SER A 331 -16.20 -7.73 -9.96
CA SER A 331 -17.21 -7.60 -11.01
C SER A 331 -17.77 -8.97 -11.41
N GLN A 332 -19.09 -9.12 -11.35
CA GLN A 332 -19.83 -10.37 -11.60
C GLN A 332 -19.82 -10.86 -13.06
N GLY A 333 -18.99 -10.27 -13.93
CA GLY A 333 -18.87 -10.60 -15.35
C GLY A 333 -17.44 -10.71 -15.87
N CYS A 334 -16.42 -10.72 -15.00
CA CYS A 334 -15.07 -11.06 -15.45
C CYS A 334 -15.05 -12.56 -15.81
N PRO A 335 -14.66 -12.96 -17.04
CA PRO A 335 -14.63 -14.38 -17.38
C PRO A 335 -13.60 -15.10 -16.51
N GLU A 336 -13.99 -16.25 -15.96
CA GLU A 336 -13.11 -17.20 -15.22
C GLU A 336 -12.06 -17.87 -16.13
N LYS A 337 -11.71 -17.21 -17.24
CA LYS A 337 -10.98 -17.73 -18.40
C LYS A 337 -10.26 -16.58 -19.12
N THR A 338 -9.04 -16.27 -18.71
CA THR A 338 -8.10 -15.59 -19.61
C THR A 338 -6.66 -16.06 -19.38
N MET A 339 -6.19 -16.22 -18.13
CA MET A 339 -4.83 -16.69 -17.85
C MET A 339 -4.79 -17.85 -16.84
N THR A 340 -4.61 -19.06 -17.37
CA THR A 340 -4.63 -20.34 -16.64
C THR A 340 -3.23 -20.92 -16.43
N PHE A 341 -2.27 -20.11 -16.00
CA PHE A 341 -0.96 -20.59 -15.55
C PHE A 341 -0.92 -20.77 -14.02
N SER A 342 -0.06 -21.67 -13.55
CA SER A 342 0.03 -22.01 -12.12
C SER A 342 0.51 -20.80 -11.31
N GLY A 343 -0.25 -20.38 -10.29
CA GLY A 343 0.11 -19.24 -9.44
C GLY A 343 -0.48 -17.89 -9.87
N SER A 344 -1.20 -17.81 -10.99
CA SER A 344 -1.81 -16.56 -11.47
C SER A 344 -2.76 -15.91 -10.45
N GLU A 345 -3.47 -16.69 -9.62
CA GLU A 345 -4.35 -16.18 -8.54
C GLU A 345 -3.60 -15.34 -7.50
N HIS A 346 -2.39 -15.76 -7.12
CA HIS A 346 -1.55 -15.01 -6.16
C HIS A 346 -1.02 -13.72 -6.78
N LEU A 347 -0.64 -13.78 -8.06
CA LEU A 347 -0.22 -12.61 -8.83
C LEU A 347 -1.36 -11.59 -8.98
N VAL A 348 -2.58 -12.03 -9.35
CA VAL A 348 -3.79 -11.19 -9.37
C VAL A 348 -4.06 -10.54 -8.01
N SER A 349 -3.95 -11.33 -6.94
CA SER A 349 -4.20 -10.84 -5.57
C SER A 349 -3.18 -9.78 -5.13
N PHE A 350 -1.90 -9.99 -5.44
CA PHE A 350 -0.83 -9.03 -5.17
C PHE A 350 -0.98 -7.76 -6.01
N LEU A 351 -1.10 -7.89 -7.34
CA LEU A 351 -1.23 -6.77 -8.27
C LEU A 351 -2.52 -5.97 -8.03
N GLY A 352 -3.63 -6.63 -7.73
CA GLY A 352 -4.88 -5.97 -7.35
C GLY A 352 -4.77 -5.20 -6.02
N TRP A 353 -3.95 -5.66 -5.08
CA TRP A 353 -3.67 -4.90 -3.84
C TRP A 353 -2.66 -3.76 -4.07
N LEU A 354 -1.74 -3.90 -5.02
CA LEU A 354 -0.83 -2.84 -5.44
C LEU A 354 -1.59 -1.70 -6.12
N ASP A 355 -2.45 -1.99 -7.10
CA ASP A 355 -3.36 -1.01 -7.73
C ASP A 355 -4.30 -0.37 -6.70
N TYR A 356 -4.75 -1.12 -5.69
CA TYR A 356 -5.50 -0.53 -4.59
C TYR A 356 -4.67 0.46 -3.78
N CYS A 357 -3.41 0.14 -3.43
CA CYS A 357 -2.52 1.06 -2.73
C CYS A 357 -2.17 2.31 -3.57
N ASP A 358 -2.01 2.14 -4.88
CA ASP A 358 -1.82 3.24 -5.83
C ASP A 358 -3.07 4.13 -5.94
N ASN A 359 -4.26 3.53 -6.03
CA ASN A 359 -5.53 4.28 -5.99
C ASN A 359 -5.72 5.01 -4.65
N LEU A 360 -5.39 4.40 -3.51
CA LEU A 360 -5.36 5.08 -2.22
C LEU A 360 -4.39 6.27 -2.23
N ALA A 361 -3.19 6.13 -2.81
CA ALA A 361 -2.22 7.22 -2.87
C ALA A 361 -2.65 8.38 -3.79
N LYS A 362 -3.44 8.11 -4.85
CA LYS A 362 -4.06 9.15 -5.71
C LYS A 362 -5.18 9.92 -5.02
N GLU A 363 -6.03 9.20 -4.29
CA GLU A 363 -7.26 9.74 -3.68
C GLU A 363 -7.01 10.34 -2.28
N ALA A 364 -5.89 9.96 -1.63
CA ALA A 364 -5.46 10.50 -0.35
C ALA A 364 -5.07 11.99 -0.43
N GLN A 365 -5.29 12.72 0.67
CA GLN A 365 -4.64 14.02 0.84
C GLN A 365 -3.12 13.87 0.94
N LYS A 366 -2.38 14.84 0.37
CA LYS A 366 -0.93 14.80 0.13
C LYS A 366 -0.09 14.30 1.31
N VAL A 367 -0.38 14.73 2.54
CA VAL A 367 0.36 14.29 3.74
C VAL A 367 0.28 12.77 3.93
N LEU A 368 -0.93 12.21 3.85
CA LEU A 368 -1.17 10.77 3.99
C LEU A 368 -0.64 9.99 2.77
N ALA A 369 -0.78 10.54 1.55
CA ALA A 369 -0.21 9.96 0.33
C ALA A 369 1.32 9.79 0.42
N VAL A 370 2.02 10.84 0.86
CA VAL A 370 3.49 10.82 1.06
C VAL A 370 3.88 9.86 2.20
N LYS A 371 3.10 9.81 3.28
CA LYS A 371 3.35 8.84 4.38
C LYS A 371 3.20 7.40 3.90
N LEU A 372 2.17 7.10 3.11
CA LEU A 372 1.93 5.79 2.52
C LEU A 372 3.05 5.40 1.54
N ALA A 373 3.41 6.29 0.62
CA ALA A 373 4.50 6.05 -0.33
C ALA A 373 5.84 5.78 0.37
N ARG A 374 6.19 6.56 1.40
CA ARG A 374 7.39 6.32 2.23
C ARG A 374 7.34 5.00 2.98
N ALA A 375 6.17 4.60 3.49
CA ALA A 375 6.01 3.30 4.15
C ALA A 375 6.21 2.14 3.14
N ILE A 376 5.65 2.25 1.93
CA ILE A 376 5.85 1.28 0.85
C ILE A 376 7.34 1.20 0.47
N HIS A 377 8.01 2.35 0.30
CA HIS A 377 9.44 2.41 -0.02
C HIS A 377 10.29 1.72 1.06
N GLN A 378 10.09 2.05 2.34
CA GLN A 378 10.92 1.54 3.43
C GLN A 378 10.64 0.07 3.77
N GLN A 379 9.37 -0.34 3.84
CA GLN A 379 8.99 -1.65 4.36
C GLN A 379 8.78 -2.71 3.27
N TRP A 380 8.62 -2.31 2.00
CA TRP A 380 8.46 -3.25 0.90
C TRP A 380 9.57 -3.11 -0.15
N LEU A 381 9.79 -1.92 -0.74
CA LEU A 381 10.81 -1.78 -1.80
C LEU A 381 12.22 -2.09 -1.27
N LEU A 382 12.69 -1.38 -0.24
CA LEU A 382 14.03 -1.60 0.33
C LEU A 382 14.14 -2.95 1.08
N ALA A 383 13.14 -3.30 1.89
CA ALA A 383 13.24 -4.44 2.80
C ALA A 383 12.89 -5.81 2.18
N VAL A 384 12.14 -5.85 1.07
CA VAL A 384 11.63 -7.10 0.47
C VAL A 384 11.98 -7.23 -1.01
N VAL A 385 11.82 -6.16 -1.80
CA VAL A 385 12.06 -6.21 -3.26
C VAL A 385 13.55 -6.09 -3.59
N GLN A 386 14.29 -5.17 -2.96
CA GLN A 386 15.72 -4.97 -3.21
C GLN A 386 16.56 -6.25 -3.04
N PRO A 387 16.43 -7.04 -1.95
CA PRO A 387 17.23 -8.25 -1.79
C PRO A 387 16.94 -9.33 -2.85
N GLN A 388 15.76 -9.28 -3.48
CA GLN A 388 15.40 -10.18 -4.57
C GLN A 388 15.93 -9.69 -5.93
N LEU A 389 15.99 -8.37 -6.17
CA LEU A 389 16.59 -7.83 -7.39
C LEU A 389 18.12 -8.02 -7.41
N LEU A 390 18.78 -7.93 -6.24
CA LEU A 390 20.23 -8.11 -6.09
C LEU A 390 20.65 -9.59 -5.96
N GLN A 391 19.79 -10.55 -6.29
CA GLN A 391 20.09 -11.99 -6.16
C GLN A 391 20.98 -12.50 -7.30
N MET A 392 21.68 -13.62 -7.06
CA MET A 392 22.64 -14.21 -8.01
C MET A 392 22.09 -15.39 -8.83
N SER A 393 20.81 -15.74 -8.65
CA SER A 393 20.16 -16.82 -9.41
C SER A 393 19.55 -16.27 -10.69
N GLU A 394 19.95 -16.78 -11.85
CA GLU A 394 19.44 -16.36 -13.17
C GLU A 394 17.90 -16.40 -13.25
N ALA A 395 17.29 -17.54 -12.91
CA ALA A 395 15.83 -17.67 -12.86
C ALA A 395 15.19 -16.68 -11.87
N GLY A 396 15.88 -16.37 -10.77
CA GLY A 396 15.45 -15.37 -9.79
C GLY A 396 15.52 -13.93 -10.34
N ILE A 397 16.62 -13.58 -11.02
CA ILE A 397 16.80 -12.29 -11.70
C ILE A 397 15.69 -12.09 -12.73
N LEU A 398 15.42 -13.09 -13.58
CA LEU A 398 14.36 -13.04 -14.58
C LEU A 398 12.97 -12.79 -13.98
N VAL A 399 12.58 -13.58 -12.96
CA VAL A 399 11.27 -13.44 -12.30
C VAL A 399 11.14 -12.11 -11.55
N SER A 400 12.18 -11.71 -10.80
CA SER A 400 12.14 -10.45 -10.04
C SER A 400 12.15 -9.21 -10.95
N THR A 401 12.87 -9.25 -12.07
CA THR A 401 12.85 -8.21 -13.11
C THR A 401 11.49 -8.12 -13.79
N ALA A 402 10.89 -9.26 -14.19
CA ALA A 402 9.56 -9.28 -14.79
C ALA A 402 8.46 -8.78 -13.82
N LEU A 403 8.53 -9.16 -12.54
CA LEU A 403 7.64 -8.62 -11.51
C LEU A 403 7.83 -7.11 -11.35
N LEU A 404 9.06 -6.62 -11.39
CA LEU A 404 9.35 -5.20 -11.30
C LEU A 404 8.80 -4.42 -12.50
N SER A 405 8.90 -4.95 -13.72
CA SER A 405 8.25 -4.35 -14.92
C SER A 405 6.74 -4.22 -14.72
N CYS A 406 6.08 -5.25 -14.19
CA CYS A 406 4.65 -5.19 -13.85
C CYS A 406 4.32 -4.17 -12.75
N ILE A 407 5.18 -4.05 -11.73
CA ILE A 407 5.06 -3.07 -10.64
C ILE A 407 5.17 -1.63 -11.19
N ILE A 408 6.19 -1.37 -12.02
CA ILE A 408 6.37 -0.09 -12.71
C ILE A 408 5.14 0.19 -13.56
N ARG A 409 4.72 -0.74 -14.44
CA ARG A 409 3.55 -0.60 -15.32
C ARG A 409 2.29 -0.17 -14.55
N GLN A 410 2.03 -0.76 -13.39
CA GLN A 410 0.83 -0.45 -12.59
C GLN A 410 0.91 0.88 -11.83
N ILE A 411 2.07 1.21 -11.24
CA ILE A 411 2.20 2.43 -10.44
C ILE A 411 2.03 3.68 -11.32
N SER A 412 1.16 4.57 -10.85
CA SER A 412 0.81 5.83 -11.52
C SER A 412 0.35 6.95 -10.57
N ALA A 413 0.27 6.69 -9.26
CA ALA A 413 0.15 7.73 -8.25
C ALA A 413 1.46 8.53 -8.17
N PRO A 414 1.44 9.88 -8.25
CA PRO A 414 2.67 10.66 -8.39
C PRO A 414 3.63 10.50 -7.20
N THR A 415 3.11 10.43 -5.98
CA THR A 415 3.92 10.23 -4.76
C THR A 415 4.54 8.83 -4.67
N LEU A 416 3.87 7.81 -5.22
CA LEU A 416 4.38 6.43 -5.22
C LEU A 416 5.37 6.21 -6.36
N LEU A 417 5.11 6.82 -7.52
CA LEU A 417 6.02 6.84 -8.67
C LEU A 417 7.34 7.55 -8.30
N GLU A 418 7.29 8.68 -7.60
CA GLU A 418 8.48 9.39 -7.09
C GLU A 418 9.35 8.46 -6.22
N GLU A 419 8.77 7.82 -5.20
CA GLU A 419 9.52 6.91 -4.32
C GLU A 419 9.96 5.62 -5.02
N LEU A 420 9.28 5.17 -6.08
CA LEU A 420 9.72 4.05 -6.93
C LEU A 420 10.90 4.45 -7.83
N VAL A 421 10.85 5.62 -8.44
CA VAL A 421 11.96 6.15 -9.27
C VAL A 421 13.19 6.39 -8.41
N PHE A 422 13.02 6.92 -7.18
CA PHE A 422 14.11 7.07 -6.22
C PHE A 422 14.66 5.74 -5.70
N PHE A 423 13.82 4.71 -5.60
CA PHE A 423 14.26 3.36 -5.28
C PHE A 423 15.13 2.76 -6.39
N LEU A 424 14.76 2.94 -7.66
CA LEU A 424 15.47 2.35 -8.80
C LEU A 424 16.73 3.13 -9.20
N LEU A 425 16.64 4.47 -9.26
CA LEU A 425 17.67 5.33 -9.84
C LEU A 425 18.45 6.16 -8.80
N GLY A 426 18.10 6.06 -7.51
CA GLY A 426 18.63 6.89 -6.44
C GLY A 426 17.97 8.28 -6.37
N ARG A 427 18.44 9.15 -5.47
CA ARG A 427 17.93 10.54 -5.30
C ARG A 427 18.89 11.64 -5.77
N GLN A 428 20.10 11.26 -6.20
CA GLN A 428 21.16 12.18 -6.58
C GLN A 428 21.05 12.53 -8.07
N MET A 429 21.06 13.83 -8.41
CA MET A 429 21.13 14.31 -9.81
C MET A 429 22.52 14.87 -10.19
N GLN A 430 23.55 14.64 -9.37
CA GLN A 430 24.93 15.06 -9.66
C GLN A 430 25.60 14.07 -10.63
N GLY A 431 26.46 14.52 -11.55
CA GLY A 431 27.15 13.65 -12.51
C GLY A 431 27.85 12.45 -11.85
N GLU A 432 27.89 11.29 -12.53
CA GLU A 432 28.59 10.11 -12.00
C GLU A 432 30.11 10.32 -12.03
N VAL A 433 30.71 10.46 -10.85
CA VAL A 433 32.18 10.45 -10.70
C VAL A 433 32.62 9.01 -10.54
N ARG A 434 33.46 8.49 -11.46
CA ARG A 434 33.90 7.07 -11.51
C ARG A 434 34.61 6.54 -10.24
N MET A 435 34.95 7.41 -9.30
CA MET A 435 35.63 7.08 -8.03
C MET A 435 34.70 7.18 -6.81
N ASP A 436 33.43 7.52 -7.01
CA ASP A 436 32.51 7.75 -5.91
C ASP A 436 32.08 6.43 -5.26
N THR A 437 32.14 6.36 -3.93
CA THR A 437 31.78 5.13 -3.18
C THR A 437 30.27 5.04 -2.93
N ASP A 438 29.54 6.12 -3.24
CA ASP A 438 28.09 6.30 -3.06
C ASP A 438 27.28 6.00 -4.34
N THR A 439 27.78 5.16 -5.25
CA THR A 439 27.02 4.71 -6.43
C THR A 439 25.77 3.92 -6.02
N HIS A 440 24.61 4.25 -6.61
CA HIS A 440 23.34 3.59 -6.29
C HIS A 440 23.34 2.14 -6.81
N THR A 441 23.65 1.18 -5.93
CA THR A 441 23.95 -0.22 -6.28
C THR A 441 22.92 -0.86 -7.21
N LEU A 442 21.62 -0.64 -6.96
CA LEU A 442 20.56 -1.21 -7.78
C LEU A 442 20.54 -0.64 -9.22
N ARG A 443 20.86 0.64 -9.41
CA ARG A 443 20.98 1.23 -10.75
C ARG A 443 22.15 0.61 -11.50
N CYS A 444 23.32 0.52 -10.85
CA CYS A 444 24.52 -0.05 -11.46
C CYS A 444 24.27 -1.51 -11.88
N GLN A 445 23.73 -2.34 -10.99
CA GLN A 445 23.44 -3.74 -11.31
C GLN A 445 22.39 -3.89 -12.42
N LEU A 446 21.33 -3.07 -12.44
CA LEU A 446 20.35 -3.10 -13.53
C LEU A 446 20.94 -2.65 -14.88
N ILE A 447 21.91 -1.73 -14.88
CA ILE A 447 22.62 -1.34 -16.11
C ILE A 447 23.58 -2.46 -16.56
N GLU A 448 24.30 -3.10 -15.64
CA GLU A 448 25.15 -4.26 -15.94
C GLU A 448 24.34 -5.45 -16.48
N HIS A 449 23.11 -5.64 -15.98
CA HIS A 449 22.20 -6.67 -16.48
C HIS A 449 21.75 -6.45 -17.94
N CYS A 450 21.89 -5.26 -18.52
CA CYS A 450 21.59 -5.03 -19.95
C CYS A 450 22.67 -5.59 -20.90
N ASP A 451 23.87 -5.87 -20.41
CA ASP A 451 24.99 -6.50 -21.15
C ASP A 451 25.36 -7.84 -20.48
N HIS A 452 24.34 -8.58 -20.02
CA HIS A 452 24.53 -9.86 -19.35
C HIS A 452 24.75 -11.00 -20.36
N ILE A 453 25.52 -12.02 -19.96
CA ILE A 453 25.88 -13.20 -20.77
C ILE A 453 24.64 -14.02 -21.21
N SER A 454 23.52 -13.86 -20.48
CA SER A 454 22.23 -14.46 -20.80
C SER A 454 21.33 -13.43 -21.46
N ASP A 455 21.03 -13.62 -22.76
CA ASP A 455 20.17 -12.77 -23.57
C ASP A 455 18.79 -12.54 -22.91
N GLU A 456 18.25 -13.54 -22.20
CA GLU A 456 16.97 -13.44 -21.51
C GLU A 456 17.00 -12.38 -20.40
N ILE A 457 18.10 -12.29 -19.64
CA ILE A 457 18.28 -11.27 -18.59
C ILE A 457 18.41 -9.89 -19.24
N SER A 458 19.22 -9.78 -20.29
CA SER A 458 19.43 -8.54 -21.03
C SER A 458 18.12 -8.00 -21.62
N ILE A 459 17.35 -8.83 -22.33
CA ILE A 459 16.04 -8.46 -22.90
C ILE A 459 15.01 -8.13 -21.80
N SER A 460 14.92 -8.93 -20.73
CA SER A 460 13.99 -8.68 -19.62
C SER A 460 14.27 -7.34 -18.93
N THR A 461 15.55 -6.98 -18.80
CA THR A 461 16.01 -5.72 -18.20
C THR A 461 15.85 -4.52 -19.15
N LEU A 462 15.97 -4.73 -20.47
CA LEU A 462 15.64 -3.70 -21.46
C LEU A 462 14.14 -3.37 -21.45
N HIS A 463 13.26 -4.38 -21.39
CA HIS A 463 11.81 -4.15 -21.23
C HIS A 463 11.48 -3.43 -19.91
N LEU A 464 12.22 -3.69 -18.82
CA LEU A 464 12.08 -2.96 -17.56
C LEU A 464 12.36 -1.45 -17.75
N PHE A 465 13.45 -1.11 -18.46
CA PHE A 465 13.77 0.30 -18.75
C PHE A 465 12.79 0.93 -19.75
N GLU A 466 12.24 0.18 -20.69
CA GLU A 466 11.17 0.64 -21.58
C GLU A 466 9.91 1.04 -20.79
N GLU A 467 9.40 0.15 -19.92
CA GLU A 467 8.26 0.42 -19.03
C GLU A 467 8.52 1.61 -18.08
N LEU A 468 9.78 1.82 -17.67
CA LEU A 468 10.19 2.97 -16.86
C LEU A 468 10.21 4.27 -17.67
N LEU A 469 10.73 4.26 -18.90
CA LEU A 469 10.77 5.42 -19.81
C LEU A 469 9.36 5.87 -20.25
N GLN A 470 8.37 4.96 -20.25
CA GLN A 470 6.97 5.31 -20.48
C GLN A 470 6.34 6.12 -19.33
N LYS A 471 7.02 6.32 -18.19
CA LYS A 471 6.47 7.05 -17.03
C LYS A 471 6.77 8.56 -17.10
N PRO A 472 5.78 9.43 -16.82
CA PRO A 472 5.94 10.88 -16.89
C PRO A 472 6.67 11.43 -15.65
N HIS A 473 7.97 11.17 -15.54
CA HIS A 473 8.78 11.60 -14.39
C HIS A 473 10.21 12.01 -14.81
N GLU A 474 10.51 13.32 -14.73
CA GLU A 474 11.76 13.95 -15.20
C GLU A 474 13.05 13.24 -14.75
N HIS A 475 13.10 12.82 -13.48
CA HIS A 475 14.26 12.14 -12.88
C HIS A 475 14.67 10.84 -13.61
N ILE A 476 13.75 10.20 -14.36
CA ILE A 476 14.01 9.00 -15.15
C ILE A 476 14.91 9.34 -16.34
N VAL A 477 14.44 10.22 -17.23
CA VAL A 477 15.20 10.69 -18.40
C VAL A 477 16.50 11.35 -17.96
N PHE A 478 16.48 12.10 -16.84
CA PHE A 478 17.69 12.68 -16.29
C PHE A 478 18.73 11.62 -15.92
N ASN A 479 18.38 10.62 -15.09
CA ASN A 479 19.38 9.66 -14.61
C ASN A 479 19.80 8.60 -15.63
N LEU A 480 18.94 8.27 -16.59
CA LEU A 480 19.27 7.29 -17.63
C LEU A 480 20.03 7.90 -18.83
N ALA A 481 19.79 9.17 -19.16
CA ALA A 481 20.41 9.82 -20.31
C ALA A 481 21.21 11.09 -19.93
N LEU A 482 20.54 12.10 -19.36
CA LEU A 482 21.12 13.45 -19.27
C LEU A 482 22.32 13.55 -18.31
N ARG A 483 22.29 12.83 -17.18
CA ARG A 483 23.30 12.85 -16.10
C ARG A 483 24.72 12.62 -16.61
N ASN A 484 24.88 11.73 -17.59
CA ASN A 484 26.19 11.39 -18.16
C ASN A 484 26.48 12.17 -19.46
N LEU A 485 25.46 12.70 -20.14
CA LEU A 485 25.62 13.59 -21.29
C LEU A 485 26.15 14.98 -20.87
N GLU A 486 25.58 15.58 -19.83
CA GLU A 486 25.90 16.94 -19.35
C GLU A 486 27.39 17.08 -19.00
N HIS A 487 27.95 16.08 -18.32
CA HIS A 487 29.35 16.06 -17.89
C HIS A 487 30.30 15.26 -18.81
N ARG A 488 29.80 14.78 -19.96
CA ARG A 488 30.54 13.90 -20.88
C ARG A 488 31.12 12.62 -20.23
N GLY A 489 30.48 12.12 -19.17
CA GLY A 489 30.92 10.94 -18.40
C GLY A 489 30.94 9.63 -19.19
N TYR A 490 30.25 9.59 -20.34
CA TYR A 490 30.29 8.51 -21.32
C TYR A 490 31.64 8.40 -22.05
N ILE A 491 32.47 9.45 -22.06
CA ILE A 491 33.81 9.40 -22.67
C ILE A 491 34.72 8.59 -21.74
N ALA A 492 35.17 7.43 -22.21
CA ALA A 492 36.22 6.68 -21.53
C ALA A 492 37.51 7.53 -21.48
N PRO A 493 38.15 7.70 -20.31
CA PRO A 493 39.42 8.39 -20.21
C PRO A 493 40.43 7.72 -21.15
N THR A 494 40.99 8.49 -22.08
CA THR A 494 42.06 7.99 -22.94
C THR A 494 43.26 7.67 -22.05
N PRO A 495 43.89 6.48 -22.10
CA PRO A 495 44.97 6.08 -21.19
C PRO A 495 46.30 6.86 -21.30
N GLY A 496 46.31 8.07 -21.85
CA GLY A 496 47.49 8.91 -22.11
C GLY A 496 47.21 10.41 -22.09
N GLY A 497 46.15 10.86 -21.41
CA GLY A 497 45.72 12.26 -21.35
C GLY A 497 46.14 13.01 -20.08
N ALA A 498 47.39 12.87 -19.62
CA ALA A 498 47.92 13.70 -18.54
C ALA A 498 48.45 15.04 -19.10
N GLU A 499 48.09 16.15 -18.44
CA GLU A 499 48.35 17.51 -18.90
C GLU A 499 49.85 17.87 -19.00
N ASP A 500 50.15 18.81 -19.89
CA ASP A 500 51.46 19.41 -20.13
C ASP A 500 52.18 19.86 -18.85
N ARG A 501 53.26 19.16 -18.49
CA ARG A 501 54.37 19.73 -17.70
C ARG A 501 55.71 19.26 -18.24
N HIS A 502 56.46 20.21 -18.81
CA HIS A 502 57.83 20.00 -19.27
C HIS A 502 58.77 19.56 -18.14
N ALA A 503 59.53 18.49 -18.39
CA ALA A 503 60.91 18.31 -17.95
C ALA A 503 61.61 17.36 -18.94
N PRO A 504 62.86 17.62 -19.37
CA PRO A 504 63.53 16.84 -20.40
C PRO A 504 64.32 15.64 -19.85
N ASP A 505 64.87 14.86 -20.79
CA ASP A 505 65.97 13.90 -20.65
C ASP A 505 65.70 12.57 -19.93
N THR A 506 65.51 11.48 -20.69
CA THR A 506 66.59 10.51 -21.05
C THR A 506 66.01 9.17 -21.56
N GLU A 507 66.20 8.90 -22.86
CA GLU A 507 66.12 7.56 -23.51
C GLU A 507 67.26 6.63 -22.99
N PRO A 508 67.11 5.29 -22.90
CA PRO A 508 66.84 4.48 -24.11
C PRO A 508 65.91 3.26 -24.00
N LEU A 509 65.20 3.01 -25.10
CA LEU A 509 65.03 1.72 -25.82
C LEU A 509 65.43 0.41 -25.09
N GLU A 510 64.49 -0.55 -25.04
CA GLU A 510 64.79 -1.97 -25.33
C GLU A 510 63.59 -2.63 -26.03
N GLU A 511 63.85 -3.36 -27.11
CA GLU A 511 62.87 -3.94 -28.04
C GLU A 511 62.47 -5.36 -27.59
N THR A 512 61.18 -5.73 -27.66
CA THR A 512 60.79 -7.11 -27.94
C THR A 512 59.38 -7.17 -28.56
N GLU A 513 59.31 -7.28 -29.89
CA GLU A 513 58.11 -7.75 -30.59
C GLU A 513 58.22 -9.28 -30.73
N GLU A 514 57.27 -10.04 -30.18
CA GLU A 514 57.03 -11.44 -30.56
C GLU A 514 55.63 -11.55 -31.17
N LEU A 515 55.61 -11.72 -32.49
CA LEU A 515 54.42 -12.05 -33.28
C LEU A 515 54.34 -13.56 -33.44
N GLU A 516 53.24 -14.19 -33.01
CA GLU A 516 52.87 -15.54 -33.46
C GLU A 516 51.76 -15.44 -34.52
N GLU A 517 52.09 -15.86 -35.76
CA GLU A 517 51.15 -15.97 -36.87
C GLU A 517 50.54 -17.39 -36.91
N ASP A 518 49.21 -17.50 -36.92
CA ASP A 518 48.49 -18.80 -36.97
C ASP A 518 48.31 -19.30 -38.44
N PRO A 519 48.90 -20.43 -38.84
CA PRO A 519 49.07 -20.79 -40.25
C PRO A 519 47.97 -21.71 -40.79
N PHE A 520 46.74 -21.22 -40.98
CA PHE A 520 45.63 -22.08 -41.45
C PHE A 520 44.86 -21.72 -42.74
N PHE A 521 44.95 -20.51 -43.29
CA PHE A 521 44.21 -20.17 -44.51
C PHE A 521 45.01 -19.35 -45.53
N THR A 522 45.50 -20.03 -46.55
CA THR A 522 46.03 -19.43 -47.78
C THR A 522 45.49 -20.20 -49.00
N ASP A 523 44.81 -19.47 -49.87
CA ASP A 523 44.47 -19.75 -51.28
C ASP A 523 43.61 -20.98 -51.68
N MET A 524 42.34 -20.70 -52.03
CA MET A 524 41.68 -21.32 -53.19
C MET A 524 40.53 -20.45 -53.78
N TYR A 525 40.75 -19.91 -54.98
CA TYR A 525 39.74 -19.29 -55.89
C TYR A 525 39.20 -20.35 -56.90
N PRO A 526 38.18 -20.12 -57.78
CA PRO A 526 37.64 -18.84 -58.28
C PRO A 526 36.09 -18.70 -58.50
N GLU A 527 35.70 -17.47 -58.85
CA GLU A 527 34.59 -16.97 -59.72
C GLU A 527 33.26 -17.75 -59.91
N GLY A 528 32.11 -17.06 -59.72
CA GLY A 528 30.80 -17.56 -60.19
C GLY A 528 29.52 -16.83 -59.71
N GLU A 529 29.20 -15.68 -60.32
CA GLU A 529 27.84 -15.16 -60.65
C GLU A 529 26.64 -15.14 -59.63
N PHE A 530 26.17 -13.90 -59.37
CA PHE A 530 24.78 -13.43 -59.14
C PHE A 530 24.01 -13.62 -57.79
N ASN A 531 24.09 -12.53 -56.99
CA ASN A 531 22.98 -11.70 -56.47
C ASN A 531 22.23 -11.97 -55.13
N SER A 532 22.10 -10.85 -54.40
CA SER A 532 21.02 -10.43 -53.47
C SER A 532 20.83 -11.16 -52.12
N SER A 533 21.46 -10.62 -51.07
CA SER A 533 20.78 -10.20 -49.82
C SER A 533 21.67 -9.23 -49.03
N GLU A 534 21.04 -8.35 -48.24
CA GLU A 534 21.70 -7.23 -47.55
C GLU A 534 22.59 -7.71 -46.39
N GLN A 535 23.84 -7.21 -46.34
CA GLN A 535 24.72 -7.40 -45.18
C GLN A 535 24.73 -6.15 -44.31
N LEU A 536 24.23 -6.30 -43.09
CA LEU A 536 24.37 -5.31 -42.02
C LEU A 536 25.81 -5.29 -41.48
N LEU A 537 26.29 -4.08 -41.19
CA LEU A 537 27.31 -3.76 -40.19
C LEU A 537 28.65 -4.53 -40.28
N SER A 538 29.55 -4.06 -41.15
CA SER A 538 30.99 -4.24 -40.98
C SER A 538 31.61 -2.95 -40.41
N LEU A 539 32.37 -3.06 -39.30
CA LEU A 539 33.20 -1.95 -38.81
C LEU A 539 34.34 -1.65 -39.80
N PRO A 540 34.68 -0.37 -40.05
CA PRO A 540 35.88 -0.05 -40.83
C PRO A 540 37.14 -0.52 -40.12
N GLN A 541 38.04 -1.20 -40.84
CA GLN A 541 39.37 -1.52 -40.34
C GLN A 541 40.14 -0.23 -40.03
N ARG A 542 40.79 -0.22 -38.86
CA ARG A 542 41.48 0.95 -38.31
C ARG A 542 42.82 1.18 -39.02
N GLN A 543 42.81 1.89 -40.15
CA GLN A 543 44.05 2.39 -40.75
C GLN A 543 44.73 3.37 -39.78
N VAL A 544 46.04 3.17 -39.57
CA VAL A 544 46.87 4.06 -38.76
C VAL A 544 47.23 5.28 -39.60
N GLU A 545 46.39 6.30 -39.56
CA GLU A 545 46.70 7.61 -40.12
C GLU A 545 46.76 8.71 -39.05
N GLN A 546 47.44 9.79 -39.43
CA GLN A 546 48.05 10.75 -38.51
C GLN A 546 47.01 11.66 -37.84
N ARG A 547 47.36 12.19 -36.65
CA ARG A 547 46.56 13.08 -35.77
C ARG A 547 45.35 13.74 -36.46
N PRO A 548 44.11 13.38 -36.11
CA PRO A 548 42.94 14.03 -36.70
C PRO A 548 42.91 15.52 -36.35
N SER A 549 42.47 16.34 -37.30
CA SER A 549 42.05 17.71 -37.03
C SER A 549 40.92 17.71 -35.98
N GLY A 550 40.80 18.76 -35.18
CA GLY A 550 39.66 18.91 -34.25
C GLY A 550 38.30 18.84 -34.95
N GLN A 551 38.23 19.16 -36.25
CA GLN A 551 37.02 18.97 -37.07
C GLN A 551 36.65 17.49 -37.27
N THR A 552 37.62 16.59 -37.37
CA THR A 552 37.36 15.15 -37.58
C THR A 552 36.70 14.53 -36.34
N GLN A 553 37.19 14.86 -35.13
CA GLN A 553 36.52 14.43 -33.89
C GLN A 553 35.10 14.97 -33.76
N VAL A 554 34.83 16.21 -34.18
CA VAL A 554 33.48 16.77 -34.18
C VAL A 554 32.59 16.04 -35.19
N ALA A 555 33.10 15.73 -36.38
CA ALA A 555 32.37 14.94 -37.38
C ALA A 555 32.01 13.54 -36.86
N ASP A 556 32.96 12.83 -36.24
CA ASP A 556 32.74 11.48 -35.68
C ASP A 556 31.72 11.49 -34.53
N ILE A 557 31.79 12.50 -33.65
CA ILE A 557 30.81 12.68 -32.56
C ILE A 557 29.41 12.95 -33.14
N VAL A 558 29.28 13.89 -34.08
CA VAL A 558 27.98 14.22 -34.68
C VAL A 558 27.42 13.05 -35.49
N ASN A 559 28.25 12.32 -36.25
CA ASN A 559 27.84 11.08 -36.91
C ASN A 559 27.31 10.05 -35.90
N SER A 560 28.00 9.87 -34.77
CA SER A 560 27.56 8.97 -33.70
C SER A 560 26.19 9.35 -33.13
N PHE A 561 25.92 10.66 -32.94
CA PHE A 561 24.60 11.13 -32.53
C PHE A 561 23.54 10.98 -33.64
N LEU A 562 23.87 11.26 -34.91
CA LEU A 562 22.94 11.11 -36.05
C LEU A 562 22.51 9.65 -36.28
N CYS A 563 23.33 8.68 -35.90
CA CYS A 563 22.96 7.25 -35.87
C CYS A 563 21.92 6.91 -34.79
N LEU A 564 21.84 7.68 -33.70
CA LEU A 564 20.90 7.47 -32.59
C LEU A 564 19.58 8.22 -32.75
N VAL A 565 19.52 9.23 -33.62
CA VAL A 565 18.29 10.00 -33.90
C VAL A 565 17.33 9.17 -34.77
N PRO A 566 16.06 8.98 -34.38
CA PRO A 566 15.04 8.35 -35.22
C PRO A 566 14.86 9.07 -36.55
N GLN A 567 14.57 8.33 -37.64
CA GLN A 567 14.51 8.91 -38.98
C GLN A 567 13.36 9.94 -39.15
N GLU A 568 12.35 9.84 -38.29
CA GLU A 568 11.19 10.74 -38.16
C GLU A 568 11.56 12.09 -37.55
N ALA A 569 12.65 12.15 -36.78
CA ALA A 569 13.14 13.35 -36.11
C ALA A 569 14.27 14.06 -36.88
N LYS A 570 14.75 13.47 -37.99
CA LYS A 570 15.75 14.10 -38.87
C LYS A 570 15.07 15.06 -39.84
N THR A 571 15.59 16.28 -39.93
CA THR A 571 15.14 17.31 -40.89
C THR A 571 15.22 16.82 -42.35
N SER A 572 16.22 16.00 -42.65
CA SER A 572 16.49 15.46 -43.98
C SER A 572 15.78 14.12 -44.24
N HIS A 573 14.48 14.13 -44.57
CA HIS A 573 13.71 12.91 -44.89
C HIS A 573 14.18 12.12 -46.14
N HIS A 574 15.21 12.56 -46.87
CA HIS A 574 15.52 12.07 -48.22
C HIS A 574 16.93 11.50 -48.46
N VAL A 575 17.74 11.27 -47.41
CA VAL A 575 19.08 10.65 -47.59
C VAL A 575 19.32 9.51 -46.60
N GLN A 576 19.33 8.27 -47.12
CA GLN A 576 20.04 7.16 -46.46
C GLN A 576 21.53 7.51 -46.44
N GLY A 577 22.13 7.63 -45.24
CA GLY A 577 23.51 8.07 -45.09
C GLY A 577 23.70 9.58 -44.86
N ALA A 578 22.69 10.29 -44.34
CA ALA A 578 22.85 11.66 -43.86
C ALA A 578 23.85 11.73 -42.69
N GLY A 579 25.12 12.03 -43.01
CA GLY A 579 26.19 12.21 -42.05
C GLY A 579 26.40 13.68 -41.66
N TYR A 580 27.53 13.94 -41.00
CA TYR A 580 27.97 15.25 -40.51
C TYR A 580 27.82 16.36 -41.55
N ASP A 581 28.27 16.13 -42.79
CA ASP A 581 28.22 17.14 -43.85
C ASP A 581 26.79 17.53 -44.24
N THR A 582 25.84 16.58 -44.20
CA THR A 582 24.40 16.84 -44.41
C THR A 582 23.83 17.67 -43.26
N TYR A 583 24.14 17.31 -42.01
CA TYR A 583 23.72 18.07 -40.84
C TYR A 583 24.27 19.51 -40.83
N VAL A 584 25.55 19.69 -41.20
CA VAL A 584 26.18 21.02 -41.30
C VAL A 584 25.58 21.83 -42.45
N HIS A 585 25.24 21.20 -43.58
CA HIS A 585 24.55 21.86 -44.69
C HIS A 585 23.13 22.33 -44.29
N ASP A 586 22.31 21.43 -43.72
CA ASP A 586 20.97 21.75 -43.21
C ASP A 586 21.02 22.88 -42.16
N ALA A 587 21.97 22.83 -41.22
CA ALA A 587 22.17 23.88 -40.22
C ALA A 587 22.53 25.23 -40.86
N HIS A 588 23.35 25.25 -41.92
CA HIS A 588 23.68 26.47 -42.65
C HIS A 588 22.51 27.00 -43.50
N GLU A 589 21.68 26.14 -44.10
CA GLU A 589 20.45 26.58 -44.80
C GLU A 589 19.41 27.15 -43.82
N LEU A 590 19.24 26.52 -42.65
CA LEU A 590 18.34 27.01 -41.59
C LEU A 590 18.79 28.38 -41.06
N VAL A 591 20.09 28.56 -40.77
CA VAL A 591 20.67 29.86 -40.38
C VAL A 591 20.56 30.90 -41.52
N GLY A 592 20.61 30.47 -42.79
CA GLY A 592 20.35 31.32 -43.95
C GLY A 592 18.89 31.81 -44.07
N LEU A 593 17.94 31.09 -43.45
CA LEU A 593 16.51 31.41 -43.41
C LEU A 593 16.11 32.22 -42.16
N GLU A 594 17.00 32.40 -41.18
CA GLU A 594 16.78 33.19 -39.95
C GLU A 594 16.78 34.72 -40.17
N GLN A 595 15.90 35.21 -41.05
CA GLN A 595 15.33 36.56 -40.91
C GLN A 595 13.79 36.58 -40.77
N LEU A 596 13.10 35.43 -40.67
CA LEU A 596 11.64 35.45 -40.62
C LEU A 596 10.90 34.59 -39.57
N TYR A 597 11.47 33.55 -38.96
CA TYR A 597 10.79 32.84 -37.87
C TYR A 597 11.72 32.34 -36.75
N THR A 598 11.74 33.09 -35.65
CA THR A 598 12.13 32.61 -34.33
C THR A 598 11.08 31.61 -33.81
N ILE A 599 11.50 30.60 -33.02
CA ILE A 599 10.67 29.55 -32.36
C ILE A 599 10.15 28.52 -33.41
N ILE A 600 10.33 27.19 -33.30
CA ILE A 600 10.00 26.21 -32.24
C ILE A 600 10.99 25.03 -32.35
N CYS A 601 11.68 24.60 -31.28
CA CYS A 601 11.27 23.42 -30.47
C CYS A 601 11.78 23.47 -29.01
N THR A 602 11.24 24.40 -28.23
CA THR A 602 11.13 24.22 -26.77
C THR A 602 10.02 23.23 -26.46
N PHE A 603 10.36 22.00 -26.07
CA PHE A 603 9.38 21.04 -25.53
C PHE A 603 9.18 21.26 -24.03
N THR A 604 8.38 22.27 -23.69
CA THR A 604 7.88 22.50 -22.33
C THR A 604 6.39 22.24 -22.25
N MET A 605 6.00 21.46 -21.25
CA MET A 605 4.75 21.61 -20.47
C MET A 605 3.45 21.95 -21.24
N GLN A 606 2.64 20.94 -21.58
CA GLN A 606 1.20 20.85 -21.22
C GLN A 606 0.49 19.71 -21.98
N THR A 607 0.26 18.59 -21.28
CA THR A 607 -1.02 17.86 -21.15
C THR A 607 -0.89 16.86 -20.01
#